data_AF-A0AA38LM37-F1
#
_entry.id   AF-A0AA38LM37-F1
#
_cell.length_a   1.000
_cell.length_b   1.000
_cell.length_c   1.000
_cell.angle_alpha   90.00
_cell.angle_beta   90.00
_cell.angle_gamma   90.00
#
_symmetry.space_group_name_H-M   'P 1'
#
loop_
_entity.id
_entity.type
_entity.pdbx_description
1 polymer ?
#
loop_
_entity_poly.entity_id
_entity_poly.type
_entity_poly.pdbx_seq_one_letter_code
_entity_poly.pdbx_strand_id
1 'polypeptide(L)'
;DIYYRKAKEEGWRARSAFKLLQIDEEFNIFEGVKRVVDLCAAPGSWSQVLSRKLYLPAKSTTQSRDEELPLIVAIDLQPMAAIEGVIQVQGDITSARTAEV
;
A
#
# COMPACT_ATOMS: atom_id res chain seq x y z
N ASP A 1 21.39 3.00 -7.13
CA ASP A 1 21.12 3.56 -8.48
C ASP A 1 20.30 4.86 -8.37
N ILE A 2 19.84 5.42 -9.50
CA ILE A 2 19.05 6.67 -9.57
C ILE A 2 17.73 6.57 -8.78
N TYR A 3 16.98 5.48 -8.94
CA TYR A 3 15.70 5.29 -8.25
C TYR A 3 15.88 5.06 -6.75
N TYR A 4 17.01 4.51 -6.32
CA TYR A 4 17.32 4.45 -4.88
C TYR A 4 17.45 5.86 -4.26
N ARG A 5 18.15 6.78 -4.94
CA ARG A 5 18.29 8.17 -4.48
C ARG A 5 16.94 8.89 -4.50
N LYS A 6 16.22 8.77 -5.61
CA LYS A 6 14.86 9.32 -5.78
C LYS A 6 13.89 8.81 -4.72
N ALA A 7 13.97 7.51 -4.37
CA ALA A 7 13.14 6.93 -3.31
C ALA A 7 13.38 7.62 -1.97
N LYS A 8 14.64 7.83 -1.60
CA LYS A 8 14.98 8.55 -0.36
C LYS A 8 14.50 9.99 -0.37
N GLU A 9 14.72 10.70 -1.49
CA GLU A 9 14.31 12.10 -1.66
C GLU A 9 12.78 12.27 -1.54
N GLU A 10 11.99 11.33 -2.08
CA GLU A 10 10.52 11.37 -2.05
C GLU A 10 9.90 10.63 -0.83
N GLY A 11 10.74 10.16 0.09
CA GLY A 11 10.31 9.47 1.32
C GLY A 11 9.70 8.08 1.09
N TRP A 12 10.04 7.41 0.00
CA TRP A 12 9.69 6.01 -0.23
C TRP A 12 10.68 5.07 0.48
N ARG A 13 10.15 4.02 1.11
CA ARG A 13 10.96 3.02 1.83
C ARG A 13 11.87 2.20 0.92
N ALA A 14 11.49 2.04 -0.36
CA ALA A 14 12.30 1.33 -1.33
C ALA A 14 12.02 1.81 -2.77
N ARG A 15 13.00 1.60 -3.66
CA ARG A 15 12.89 1.93 -5.09
C ARG A 15 11.82 1.13 -5.84
N SER A 16 11.32 0.04 -5.26
CA SER A 16 10.20 -0.73 -5.81
C SER A 16 8.90 0.07 -5.91
N ALA A 17 8.72 1.14 -5.13
CA ALA A 17 7.56 2.04 -5.25
C ALA A 17 7.36 2.54 -6.70
N PHE A 18 8.45 2.87 -7.39
CA PHE A 18 8.38 3.36 -8.77
C PHE A 18 7.86 2.32 -9.75
N LYS A 19 8.05 1.02 -9.48
CA LYS A 19 7.50 -0.03 -10.35
C LYS A 19 5.98 0.00 -10.34
N LEU A 20 5.38 0.10 -9.15
CA LEU A 20 3.92 0.15 -9.03
C LEU A 20 3.34 1.45 -9.58
N LEU A 21 4.01 2.57 -9.35
CA LEU A 21 3.62 3.86 -9.94
C LEU A 21 3.65 3.82 -11.48
N GLN A 22 4.68 3.22 -12.08
CA GLN A 22 4.78 3.08 -13.54
C GLN A 22 3.72 2.13 -14.10
N ILE A 23 3.40 1.04 -13.39
CA ILE A 23 2.31 0.13 -13.78
C ILE A 23 0.96 0.86 -13.75
N ASP A 24 0.70 1.65 -12.69
CA ASP A 24 -0.53 2.44 -12.61
C ASP A 24 -0.61 3.52 -13.69
N GLU A 25 0.50 4.20 -14.00
CA GLU A 25 0.56 5.20 -15.08
C GLU A 25 0.20 4.60 -16.45
N GLU A 26 0.63 3.37 -16.74
CA GLU A 26 0.37 2.71 -18.02
C GLU A 26 -1.03 2.06 -18.09
N PHE A 27 -1.50 1.47 -16.99
CA PHE A 27 -2.66 0.57 -17.01
C PHE A 27 -3.85 1.09 -16.18
N ASN A 28 -3.72 2.22 -15.48
CA ASN A 28 -4.75 2.81 -14.62
C ASN A 28 -5.35 1.82 -13.61
N ILE A 29 -4.51 0.96 -13.02
CA ILE A 29 -4.96 -0.16 -12.17
C ILE A 29 -5.63 0.30 -10.87
N PHE A 30 -5.48 1.56 -10.47
CA PHE A 30 -6.10 2.12 -9.26
C PHE A 30 -7.51 2.68 -9.49
N GLU A 31 -7.97 2.81 -10.73
CA GLU A 31 -9.30 3.37 -11.02
C GLU A 31 -10.41 2.49 -10.42
N GLY A 32 -11.29 3.10 -9.61
CA GLY A 32 -12.44 2.41 -8.99
C GLY A 32 -12.07 1.39 -7.91
N VAL A 33 -10.79 1.26 -7.54
CA VAL A 33 -10.34 0.30 -6.53
C VAL A 33 -10.79 0.71 -5.13
N LYS A 34 -11.49 -0.20 -4.46
CA LYS A 34 -11.96 -0.02 -3.07
C LYS A 34 -11.23 -0.89 -2.05
N ARG A 35 -10.60 -1.98 -2.50
CA ARG A 35 -9.92 -2.94 -1.61
C ARG A 35 -8.65 -3.44 -2.28
N VAL A 36 -7.56 -3.49 -1.51
CA VAL A 36 -6.26 -3.97 -1.98
C VAL A 36 -5.61 -4.84 -0.93
N VAL A 37 -4.96 -5.91 -1.38
CA VAL A 37 -4.09 -6.75 -0.56
C VAL A 37 -2.67 -6.69 -1.14
N ASP A 38 -1.71 -6.25 -0.33
CA ASP A 38 -0.27 -6.20 -0.64
C ASP A 38 0.43 -7.38 0.05
N LEU A 39 0.81 -8.40 -0.71
CA LEU A 39 1.44 -9.63 -0.19
C LEU A 39 2.96 -9.53 -0.26
N CYS A 40 3.63 -10.03 0.78
CA CYS A 40 5.09 -9.88 0.96
C CYS A 40 5.51 -8.40 0.94
N ALA A 41 4.75 -7.60 1.69
CA ALA A 41 4.82 -6.15 1.61
C ALA A 41 6.10 -5.54 2.21
N ALA A 42 6.79 -6.20 3.15
CA ALA A 42 7.89 -5.58 3.89
C ALA A 42 9.03 -5.14 2.95
N PRO A 43 9.56 -3.90 3.08
CA PRO A 43 9.34 -2.94 4.17
C PRO A 43 8.12 -2.01 4.00
N GLY A 44 7.29 -2.18 2.97
CA GLY A 44 6.00 -1.49 2.79
C GLY A 44 5.99 -0.44 1.67
N SER A 45 6.90 -0.50 0.71
CA SER A 45 7.00 0.54 -0.33
C SER A 45 5.79 0.60 -1.27
N TRP A 46 5.17 -0.55 -1.60
CA TRP A 46 3.95 -0.61 -2.39
C TRP A 46 2.74 -0.19 -1.56
N SER A 47 2.65 -0.66 -0.32
CA SER A 47 1.70 -0.14 0.68
C SER A 47 1.72 1.39 0.84
N GLN A 48 2.90 2.03 0.80
CA GLN A 48 2.99 3.50 0.80
C GLN A 48 2.36 4.11 -0.46
N VAL A 49 2.59 3.50 -1.63
CA VAL A 49 2.00 3.95 -2.90
C VAL A 49 0.48 3.86 -2.82
N LEU A 50 -0.04 2.71 -2.39
CA LEU A 50 -1.47 2.48 -2.20
C LEU A 50 -2.10 3.51 -1.25
N SER A 51 -1.47 3.76 -0.11
CA SER A 51 -1.92 4.80 0.84
C SER A 51 -1.96 6.18 0.20
N ARG A 52 -0.89 6.61 -0.49
CA ARG A 52 -0.82 7.94 -1.10
C ARG A 52 -1.73 8.11 -2.33
N LYS A 53 -2.05 7.03 -3.05
CA LYS A 53 -2.84 7.08 -4.29
C LYS A 53 -4.34 6.81 -4.07
N LEU A 54 -4.69 6.00 -3.07
CA LEU A 54 -6.07 5.59 -2.82
C LEU A 54 -6.60 6.21 -1.51
N TYR A 55 -5.94 5.91 -0.39
CA TYR A 55 -6.49 6.22 0.93
C TYR A 55 -6.44 7.71 1.28
N LEU A 56 -5.26 8.34 1.20
CA LEU A 56 -5.09 9.74 1.60
C LEU A 56 -5.95 10.70 0.76
N PRO A 57 -6.05 10.56 -0.58
CA PRO A 57 -6.95 11.39 -1.39
C PRO A 57 -8.43 11.21 -1.02
N ALA A 58 -8.86 9.98 -0.73
CA ALA A 58 -10.23 9.71 -0.27
C ALA A 58 -10.47 10.37 1.10
N LYS A 59 -9.55 10.18 2.05
CA LYS A 59 -9.62 10.77 3.39
C LYS A 59 -9.67 12.30 3.37
N SER A 60 -8.99 12.97 2.44
CA SER A 60 -9.03 14.43 2.33
C SER A 60 -10.31 14.97 1.68
N THR A 61 -11.01 14.15 0.90
CA THR A 61 -12.20 14.56 0.12
C THR A 61 -13.49 14.27 0.87
N THR A 62 -13.56 13.18 1.63
CA THR A 62 -14.78 12.74 2.32
C THR A 62 -14.90 13.43 3.69
N GLN A 63 -15.89 14.31 3.86
CA GLN A 63 -16.19 14.92 5.17
C GLN A 63 -16.93 13.98 6.14
N SER A 64 -17.36 12.78 5.71
CA SER A 64 -18.20 11.91 6.55
C SER A 64 -18.13 10.42 6.17
N ARG A 65 -17.84 9.59 7.20
CA ARG A 65 -17.88 8.11 7.30
C ARG A 65 -16.68 7.35 6.74
N ASP A 66 -16.02 6.62 7.64
CA ASP A 66 -14.94 5.65 7.36
C ASP A 66 -15.33 4.56 6.33
N GLU A 67 -16.63 4.35 6.09
CA GLU A 67 -17.17 3.32 5.19
C GLU A 67 -16.84 3.52 3.71
N GLU A 68 -16.40 4.71 3.29
CA GLU A 68 -16.03 4.99 1.89
C GLU A 68 -14.52 4.97 1.63
N LEU A 69 -13.70 4.82 2.69
CA LEU A 69 -12.25 4.81 2.53
C LEU A 69 -11.79 3.48 1.91
N PRO A 70 -10.84 3.49 0.96
CA PRO A 70 -10.24 2.28 0.43
C PRO A 70 -9.60 1.45 1.55
N LEU A 71 -9.94 0.17 1.59
CA LEU A 71 -9.36 -0.77 2.55
C LEU A 71 -8.07 -1.36 1.97
N ILE A 72 -6.95 -1.10 2.64
CA ILE A 72 -5.64 -1.63 2.25
C ILE A 72 -5.16 -2.56 3.36
N VAL A 73 -4.90 -3.82 3.01
CA VAL A 73 -4.31 -4.82 3.89
C VAL A 73 -2.94 -5.21 3.34
N ALA A 74 -1.93 -5.20 4.19
CA ALA A 74 -0.57 -5.54 3.82
C ALA A 74 -0.06 -6.68 4.70
N ILE A 75 0.44 -7.74 4.07
CA ILE A 75 0.76 -9.01 4.72
C ILE A 75 2.21 -9.36 4.48
N ASP A 76 2.95 -9.65 5.54
CA ASP A 76 4.33 -10.16 5.45
C ASP A 76 4.68 -11.00 6.68
N LEU A 77 5.66 -11.89 6.56
CA LEU A 77 6.24 -12.59 7.71
C LEU A 77 7.07 -11.64 8.58
N GLN A 78 7.70 -10.65 7.95
CA GLN A 78 8.52 -9.64 8.61
C GLN A 78 7.65 -8.48 9.11
N PRO A 79 7.97 -7.91 10.29
CA PRO A 79 7.32 -6.70 10.74
C PRO A 79 7.68 -5.53 9.83
N MET A 80 6.77 -4.57 9.70
CA MET A 80 7.03 -3.30 9.02
C MET A 80 6.51 -2.14 9.85
N ALA A 81 7.10 -0.96 9.65
CA ALA A 81 6.63 0.24 10.33
C ALA A 81 5.22 0.61 9.84
N ALA A 82 4.40 1.17 10.73
CA ALA A 82 3.04 1.60 10.41
C ALA A 82 2.99 2.54 9.19
N ILE A 83 1.95 2.42 8.38
CA ILE A 83 1.63 3.29 7.25
C ILE A 83 0.17 3.69 7.41
N GLU A 84 -0.11 4.99 7.32
CA GLU A 84 -1.46 5.50 7.48
C GLU A 84 -2.42 4.92 6.43
N GLY A 85 -3.59 4.46 6.88
CA GLY A 85 -4.59 3.84 6.00
C GLY A 85 -4.28 2.42 5.56
N VAL A 86 -3.26 1.78 6.12
CA VAL A 86 -2.89 0.40 5.81
C VAL A 86 -3.00 -0.46 7.07
N ILE A 87 -3.84 -1.48 7.01
CA ILE A 87 -3.90 -2.55 8.01
C ILE A 87 -2.72 -3.48 7.75
N GLN A 88 -1.91 -3.73 8.77
CA GLN A 88 -0.70 -4.53 8.66
C GLN A 88 -0.90 -5.84 9.41
N VAL A 89 -0.81 -6.95 8.69
CA VAL A 89 -0.92 -8.29 9.24
C VAL A 89 0.44 -8.97 9.13
N GLN A 90 1.04 -9.29 10.28
CA GLN A 90 2.21 -10.13 10.30
C GLN A 90 1.76 -11.59 10.22
N GLY A 91 1.96 -12.24 9.09
CA GLY A 91 1.40 -13.56 8.84
C GLY A 91 2.03 -14.28 7.65
N ASP A 92 1.90 -15.60 7.67
CA ASP A 92 2.27 -16.47 6.55
C ASP A 92 1.11 -16.53 5.55
N ILE A 93 1.37 -16.12 4.31
CA ILE A 93 0.36 -16.12 3.23
C ILE A 93 -0.13 -17.54 2.87
N THR A 94 0.60 -18.59 3.26
CA THR A 94 0.21 -19.99 3.06
C THR A 94 -0.64 -20.55 4.21
N SER A 95 -0.74 -19.81 5.33
CA SER A 95 -1.55 -20.19 6.48
C SER A 95 -3.00 -19.73 6.32
N ALA A 96 -3.96 -20.66 6.47
CA ALA A 96 -5.40 -20.34 6.40
C ALA A 96 -5.81 -19.26 7.39
N ARG A 97 -5.21 -19.24 8.58
CA ARG A 97 -5.47 -18.24 9.62
C ARG A 97 -5.21 -16.81 9.13
N THR A 98 -4.23 -16.61 8.25
CA THR A 98 -3.88 -15.28 7.74
C THR A 98 -4.98 -14.72 6.83
N ALA A 99 -5.72 -15.60 6.14
CA ALA A 99 -6.84 -15.21 5.28
C ALA A 99 -8.15 -14.94 6.06
N GLU A 100 -8.21 -15.30 7.34
CA GLU A 100 -9.35 -15.07 8.22
C GLU A 100 -9.28 -13.72 8.97
N VAL A 101 -8.19 -12.97 8.76
CA VAL A 101 -7.96 -11.63 9.35
C VAL A 101 -8.69 -10.56 8.53
#